data_AF-A0A8T1GSE8-F1
#
_entry.id   AF-A0A8T1GSE8-F1
#
_cell.length_a   1.000
_cell.length_b   1.000
_cell.length_c   1.000
_cell.angle_alpha   90.00
_cell.angle_beta   90.00
_cell.angle_gamma   90.00
#
_symmetry.space_group_name_H-M   'P 1'
#
loop_
_entity.id
_entity.type
_entity.pdbx_description
1 polymer ?
#
loop_
_entity_poly.entity_id
_entity_poly.type
_entity_poly.pdbx_seq_one_letter_code
_entity_poly.pdbx_strand_id
1 'polypeptide(L)'
;ADAPVAALHVLRVLLAVRLNKELAEIKEDTDVKTLCAGKSAVQNEILGDLEKEFGGGVPEGAGEVPLKELASKFSGYNTLGKVTNGLINKLVASKMPGGFTMSSIKEYLSSEKGLGAGRMESVLAHSLLLAPQARFKSDADARKWLDESVSGYASFAGVSLDRPTMAATPGAVGMSFNPAPVSIPTVSDKPVEAKHALLVMLAAKFGKSFSEIPETATIKELSAGKSAVQNEIVGDLEKEFGSGPDDAAEMKLAELAGKFPDYASPGKVTSALIAKMLASKMPGGFGLSAIKEYLSSERCLPSSRIESVLLHGLTQNPKARLTDDATAKQWLDGVVDDYAKYAGIDIPYLSKLGGMMAGPAMGQQVMQSSSLPSDFEKRLKTMIADQIDALNSYLGDDQLDWHRKIETEADMREDLES
;
A
#
# COMPACT_ATOMS: atom_id res chain seq x y z
N ALA A 1 19.37 -4.59 1.90
CA ALA A 1 20.03 -4.18 0.65
C ALA A 1 19.44 -5.00 -0.49
N ASP A 2 19.00 -4.36 -1.58
CA ASP A 2 18.49 -5.07 -2.76
C ASP A 2 19.58 -5.95 -3.38
N ALA A 3 19.17 -7.02 -4.05
CA ALA A 3 20.07 -7.93 -4.76
C ALA A 3 19.45 -8.28 -6.12
N PRO A 4 20.23 -8.27 -7.21
CA PRO A 4 19.73 -8.66 -8.52
C PRO A 4 19.31 -10.12 -8.53
N VAL A 5 18.43 -10.47 -9.47
CA VAL A 5 17.96 -11.84 -9.64
C VAL A 5 19.13 -12.76 -9.97
N ALA A 6 19.35 -13.79 -9.15
CA ALA A 6 20.43 -14.74 -9.37
C ALA A 6 20.02 -15.80 -10.42
N ALA A 7 20.77 -15.89 -11.53
CA ALA A 7 20.53 -16.87 -12.58
C ALA A 7 20.47 -18.32 -12.06
N LEU A 8 21.34 -18.67 -11.11
CA LEU A 8 21.37 -19.99 -10.48
C LEU A 8 20.08 -20.29 -9.70
N HIS A 9 19.50 -19.29 -9.05
CA HIS A 9 18.26 -19.45 -8.29
C HIS A 9 17.08 -19.69 -9.24
N VAL A 10 16.94 -18.87 -10.30
CA VAL A 10 15.87 -19.04 -11.30
C VAL A 10 15.99 -20.38 -12.04
N LEU A 11 17.21 -20.78 -12.39
CA LEU A 11 17.50 -22.07 -13.02
C LEU A 11 17.01 -23.25 -12.16
N ARG A 12 17.32 -23.24 -10.85
CA ARG A 12 16.88 -24.30 -9.92
C ARG A 12 15.36 -24.29 -9.71
N VAL A 13 14.75 -23.11 -9.64
CA VAL A 13 13.29 -22.96 -9.53
C VAL A 13 12.58 -23.52 -10.76
N LEU A 14 13.03 -23.16 -11.97
CA LEU A 14 12.42 -23.65 -13.21
C LEU A 14 12.51 -25.17 -13.32
N LEU A 15 13.66 -25.75 -12.99
CA LEU A 15 13.82 -27.21 -12.99
C LEU A 15 12.92 -27.88 -11.95
N ALA A 16 12.77 -27.30 -10.76
CA ALA A 16 11.91 -27.84 -9.71
C ALA A 16 10.44 -27.82 -10.13
N VAL A 17 9.97 -26.73 -10.72
CA VAL A 17 8.61 -26.59 -11.24
C VAL A 17 8.35 -27.53 -12.43
N ARG A 18 9.29 -27.65 -13.37
CA ARG A 18 9.13 -28.51 -14.57
C ARG A 18 9.23 -29.99 -14.27
N LEU A 19 10.07 -30.39 -13.31
CA LEU A 19 10.24 -31.79 -12.92
C LEU A 19 9.29 -32.20 -11.78
N ASN A 20 8.51 -31.25 -11.24
CA ASN A 20 7.66 -31.43 -10.06
C ASN A 20 8.44 -32.05 -8.88
N LYS A 21 9.61 -31.48 -8.60
CA LYS A 21 10.55 -31.88 -7.55
C LYS A 21 10.76 -30.75 -6.55
N GLU A 22 11.17 -31.08 -5.33
CA GLU A 22 11.51 -30.07 -4.34
C GLU A 22 12.85 -29.40 -4.67
N LEU A 23 13.00 -28.11 -4.31
CA LEU A 23 14.24 -27.36 -4.54
C LEU A 23 15.46 -27.99 -3.86
N ALA A 24 15.26 -28.73 -2.77
CA ALA A 24 16.29 -29.47 -2.05
C ALA A 24 16.86 -30.66 -2.84
N GLU A 25 16.07 -31.25 -3.75
CA GLU A 25 16.51 -32.34 -4.61
C GLU A 25 17.36 -31.85 -5.79
N ILE A 26 17.26 -30.57 -6.13
CA ILE A 26 18.00 -29.94 -7.23
C ILE A 26 19.27 -29.32 -6.69
N LYS A 27 20.36 -30.10 -6.72
CA LYS A 27 21.69 -29.68 -6.28
C LYS A 27 22.43 -28.91 -7.37
N GLU A 28 23.27 -27.97 -6.97
CA GLU A 28 24.02 -27.08 -7.87
C GLU A 28 25.04 -27.83 -8.74
N ASP A 29 25.51 -28.98 -8.26
CA ASP A 29 26.50 -29.83 -8.92
C ASP A 29 25.87 -30.89 -9.86
N THR A 30 24.53 -30.92 -9.96
CA THR A 30 23.84 -31.83 -10.89
C THR A 30 23.66 -31.21 -12.26
N ASP A 31 23.44 -32.02 -13.28
CA ASP A 31 23.17 -31.60 -14.65
C ASP A 31 21.71 -31.88 -15.05
N VAL A 32 21.21 -31.18 -16.07
CA VAL A 32 19.81 -31.28 -16.51
C VAL A 32 19.48 -32.70 -17.00
N LYS A 33 20.42 -33.39 -17.66
CA LYS A 33 20.25 -34.75 -18.20
C LYS A 33 20.03 -35.78 -17.08
N THR A 34 20.81 -35.69 -16.01
CA THR A 34 20.69 -36.52 -14.80
C THR A 34 19.37 -36.24 -14.08
N LEU A 35 18.97 -34.96 -13.97
CA LEU A 35 17.70 -34.58 -13.34
C LEU A 35 16.46 -35.06 -14.13
N CYS A 36 16.58 -35.14 -15.46
CA CYS A 36 15.55 -35.66 -16.37
C CYS A 36 15.52 -37.20 -16.46
N ALA A 37 16.41 -37.91 -15.75
CA ALA A 37 16.53 -39.37 -15.77
C ALA A 37 16.59 -39.97 -17.20
N GLY A 38 17.22 -39.27 -18.15
CA GLY A 38 17.37 -39.74 -19.54
C GLY A 38 16.12 -39.60 -20.44
N LYS A 39 15.05 -38.94 -19.99
CA LYS A 39 13.89 -38.65 -20.85
C LYS A 39 14.19 -37.47 -21.79
N SER A 40 14.65 -37.79 -23.00
CA SER A 40 15.08 -36.82 -24.03
C SER A 40 14.00 -35.75 -24.37
N ALA A 41 12.71 -36.11 -24.33
CA ALA A 41 11.63 -35.15 -24.58
C ALA A 41 11.55 -34.05 -23.51
N VAL A 42 11.60 -34.41 -22.22
CA VAL A 42 11.55 -33.46 -21.10
C VAL A 42 12.81 -32.60 -21.05
N GLN A 43 13.95 -33.20 -21.38
CA GLN A 43 15.22 -32.48 -21.49
C GLN A 43 15.15 -31.38 -22.57
N ASN A 44 14.62 -31.69 -23.76
CA ASN A 44 14.49 -30.72 -24.85
C ASN A 44 13.50 -29.59 -24.53
N GLU A 45 12.40 -29.89 -23.82
CA GLU A 45 11.47 -28.87 -23.35
C GLU A 45 12.13 -27.92 -22.35
N ILE A 46 12.86 -28.46 -21.38
CA ILE A 46 13.60 -27.66 -20.39
C ILE A 46 14.66 -26.80 -21.09
N LEU A 47 15.45 -27.36 -22.00
CA LEU A 47 16.47 -26.60 -22.74
C LEU A 47 15.84 -25.47 -23.56
N GLY A 48 14.70 -25.72 -24.21
CA GLY A 48 13.95 -24.70 -24.95
C GLY A 48 13.37 -23.60 -24.05
N ASP A 49 12.98 -23.94 -22.82
CA ASP A 49 12.56 -22.95 -21.82
C ASP A 49 13.74 -22.13 -21.31
N LEU A 50 14.90 -22.75 -21.07
CA LEU A 50 16.11 -22.04 -20.66
C LEU A 50 16.58 -21.05 -21.73
N GLU A 51 16.45 -21.41 -23.01
CA GLU A 51 16.76 -20.50 -24.12
C GLU A 51 15.84 -19.27 -24.13
N LYS A 52 14.53 -19.50 -23.96
CA LYS A 52 13.54 -18.42 -23.89
C LYS A 52 13.69 -17.55 -22.63
N GLU A 53 14.22 -18.12 -21.55
CA GLU A 53 14.38 -17.44 -20.27
C GLU A 53 15.65 -16.58 -20.23
N PHE A 54 16.80 -17.14 -20.59
CA PHE A 54 18.10 -16.48 -20.41
C PHE A 54 18.58 -15.69 -21.65
N GLY A 55 17.88 -15.78 -22.79
CA GLY A 55 18.01 -14.83 -23.90
C GLY A 55 19.33 -14.82 -24.67
N GLY A 56 20.24 -15.76 -24.39
CA GLY A 56 21.44 -16.04 -25.17
C GLY A 56 21.50 -17.53 -25.40
N GLY A 57 21.71 -17.95 -26.65
CA GLY A 57 21.66 -19.36 -27.07
C GLY A 57 22.28 -20.28 -26.02
N VAL A 58 21.45 -21.20 -25.52
CA VAL A 58 21.86 -22.17 -24.51
C VAL A 58 23.12 -22.87 -25.03
N PRO A 59 24.24 -22.85 -24.29
CA PRO A 59 25.51 -23.40 -24.78
C PRO A 59 25.35 -24.84 -25.27
N GLU A 60 26.01 -25.22 -26.37
CA GLU A 60 26.03 -26.62 -26.80
C GLU A 60 26.48 -27.50 -25.63
N GLY A 61 25.68 -28.52 -25.31
CA GLY A 61 25.92 -29.39 -24.16
C GLY A 61 25.42 -28.85 -22.80
N ALA A 62 24.61 -27.79 -22.74
CA ALA A 62 24.02 -27.31 -21.48
C ALA A 62 23.22 -28.35 -20.69
N GLY A 63 22.78 -29.42 -21.35
CA GLY A 63 22.16 -30.56 -20.71
C GLY A 63 23.12 -31.38 -19.82
N GLU A 64 24.42 -31.29 -20.05
CA GLU A 64 25.47 -32.15 -19.46
C GLU A 64 26.45 -31.36 -18.58
N VAL A 65 26.24 -30.05 -18.44
CA VAL A 65 27.05 -29.16 -17.62
C VAL A 65 26.38 -28.99 -16.24
N PRO A 66 27.13 -28.96 -15.13
CA PRO A 66 26.58 -28.67 -13.81
C PRO A 66 25.81 -27.35 -13.77
N LEU A 67 24.69 -27.29 -13.03
CA LEU A 67 23.84 -26.09 -12.95
C LEU A 67 24.61 -24.84 -12.54
N LYS A 68 25.60 -24.98 -11.64
CA LYS A 68 26.47 -23.88 -11.20
C LYS A 68 27.30 -23.28 -12.33
N GLU A 69 27.90 -24.14 -13.16
CA GLU A 69 28.67 -23.72 -14.32
C GLU A 69 27.76 -23.16 -15.41
N LEU A 70 26.59 -23.77 -15.62
CA LEU A 70 25.60 -23.26 -16.56
C LEU A 70 25.10 -21.86 -16.17
N ALA A 71 24.81 -21.63 -14.89
CA ALA A 71 24.41 -20.33 -14.38
C ALA A 71 25.51 -19.26 -14.53
N SER A 72 26.78 -19.64 -14.39
CA SER A 72 27.91 -18.71 -14.57
C SER A 72 28.02 -18.17 -16.01
N LYS A 73 27.50 -18.91 -16.99
CA LYS A 73 27.45 -18.49 -18.40
C LYS A 73 26.34 -17.46 -18.68
N PHE A 74 25.40 -17.27 -17.75
CA PHE A 74 24.32 -16.29 -17.83
C PHE A 74 24.61 -15.02 -17.03
N SER A 75 25.87 -14.56 -17.00
CA SER A 75 26.35 -13.45 -16.16
C SER A 75 25.68 -12.09 -16.40
N GLY A 76 24.91 -11.93 -17.49
CA GLY A 76 24.12 -10.72 -17.78
C GLY A 76 22.66 -10.77 -17.29
N TYR A 77 22.23 -11.88 -16.70
CA TYR A 77 20.85 -12.07 -16.27
C TYR A 77 20.57 -11.33 -14.96
N ASN A 78 19.73 -10.30 -15.01
CA ASN A 78 19.41 -9.43 -13.88
C ASN A 78 17.91 -9.14 -13.73
N THR A 79 17.09 -9.60 -14.68
CA THR A 79 15.63 -9.45 -14.70
C THR A 79 15.00 -10.75 -15.16
N LEU A 80 13.77 -11.04 -14.72
CA LEU A 80 13.07 -12.26 -15.10
C LEU A 80 12.79 -12.33 -16.61
N GLY A 81 12.99 -13.51 -17.19
CA GLY A 81 12.74 -13.79 -18.59
C GLY A 81 11.28 -14.10 -18.90
N LYS A 82 11.01 -14.47 -20.16
CA LYS A 82 9.64 -14.68 -20.65
C LYS A 82 8.96 -15.91 -20.03
N VAL A 83 9.72 -16.95 -19.72
CA VAL A 83 9.17 -18.21 -19.20
C VAL A 83 8.74 -18.02 -17.76
N THR A 84 9.63 -17.48 -16.91
CA THR A 84 9.32 -17.26 -15.50
C THR A 84 8.21 -16.23 -15.33
N ASN A 85 8.26 -15.10 -16.05
CA ASN A 85 7.15 -14.13 -16.03
C ASN A 85 5.82 -14.74 -16.51
N GLY A 86 5.85 -15.57 -17.56
CA GLY A 86 4.67 -16.27 -18.06
C GLY A 86 4.06 -17.23 -17.03
N LEU A 87 4.90 -17.99 -16.31
CA LEU A 87 4.47 -18.89 -15.25
C LEU A 87 3.88 -18.12 -14.06
N ILE A 88 4.52 -17.03 -13.63
CA ILE A 88 4.01 -16.20 -12.53
C ILE A 88 2.67 -15.56 -12.94
N ASN A 89 2.55 -15.00 -14.15
CA ASN A 89 1.29 -14.43 -14.64
C ASN A 89 0.17 -15.49 -14.69
N LYS A 90 0.48 -16.72 -15.12
CA LYS A 90 -0.49 -17.82 -15.14
C LYS A 90 -0.90 -18.24 -13.72
N LEU A 91 0.04 -18.28 -12.78
CA LEU A 91 -0.23 -18.55 -11.38
C LEU A 91 -1.18 -17.50 -10.79
N VAL A 92 -0.87 -16.22 -11.02
CA VAL A 92 -1.69 -15.11 -10.54
C VAL A 92 -3.09 -15.18 -11.14
N ALA A 93 -3.22 -15.34 -12.46
CA ALA A 93 -4.51 -15.40 -13.14
C ALA A 93 -5.37 -16.61 -12.71
N SER A 94 -4.73 -17.76 -12.44
CA SER A 94 -5.45 -19.00 -12.11
C SER A 94 -5.77 -19.15 -10.63
N LYS A 95 -4.92 -18.63 -9.74
CA LYS A 95 -4.95 -18.97 -8.31
C LYS A 95 -5.22 -17.78 -7.37
N MET A 96 -5.19 -16.54 -7.86
CA MET A 96 -5.45 -15.36 -7.03
C MET A 96 -6.92 -14.93 -7.05
N PRO A 97 -7.41 -14.28 -5.98
CA PRO A 97 -8.77 -13.75 -5.93
C PRO A 97 -8.98 -12.63 -6.95
N GLY A 98 -10.25 -12.38 -7.33
CA GLY A 98 -10.58 -11.31 -8.28
C GLY A 98 -10.26 -9.94 -7.69
N GLY A 99 -9.33 -9.21 -8.32
CA GLY A 99 -8.81 -7.92 -7.82
C GLY A 99 -7.34 -7.97 -7.41
N PHE A 100 -6.80 -9.15 -7.10
CA PHE A 100 -5.41 -9.33 -6.72
C PHE A 100 -4.52 -9.52 -7.97
N THR A 101 -4.05 -8.40 -8.53
CA THR A 101 -3.25 -8.33 -9.76
C THR A 101 -1.74 -8.34 -9.49
N MET A 102 -0.94 -8.55 -10.53
CA MET A 102 0.53 -8.44 -10.43
C MET A 102 0.99 -7.08 -9.89
N SER A 103 0.25 -6.00 -10.19
CA SER A 103 0.52 -4.67 -9.64
C SER A 103 0.33 -4.63 -8.13
N SER A 104 -0.76 -5.19 -7.61
CA SER A 104 -1.01 -5.25 -6.16
C SER A 104 0.01 -6.12 -5.43
N ILE A 105 0.50 -7.20 -6.06
CA ILE A 105 1.54 -8.05 -5.51
C ILE A 105 2.88 -7.28 -5.42
N LYS A 106 3.27 -6.60 -6.50
CA LYS A 106 4.49 -5.79 -6.53
C LYS A 106 4.42 -4.62 -5.53
N GLU A 107 3.26 -3.98 -5.43
CA GLU A 107 3.01 -2.92 -4.45
C GLU A 107 3.12 -3.45 -3.02
N TYR A 108 2.54 -4.60 -2.71
CA TYR A 108 2.64 -5.24 -1.39
C TYR A 108 4.09 -5.62 -1.03
N LEU A 109 4.83 -6.25 -1.95
CA LEU A 109 6.23 -6.63 -1.72
C LEU A 109 7.16 -5.40 -1.61
N SER A 110 6.90 -4.34 -2.37
CA SER A 110 7.66 -3.09 -2.32
C SER A 110 7.35 -2.28 -1.05
N SER A 111 6.07 -2.06 -0.76
CA SER A 111 5.61 -1.16 0.30
C SER A 111 5.57 -1.81 1.69
N GLU A 112 5.03 -3.03 1.82
CA GLU A 112 4.90 -3.69 3.13
C GLU A 112 6.16 -4.47 3.52
N LYS A 113 6.85 -5.08 2.54
CA LYS A 113 8.06 -5.87 2.79
C LYS A 113 9.36 -5.13 2.48
N GLY A 114 9.31 -3.95 1.86
CA GLY A 114 10.50 -3.14 1.59
C GLY A 114 11.50 -3.80 0.63
N LEU A 115 11.03 -4.73 -0.22
CA LEU A 115 11.89 -5.45 -1.15
C LEU A 115 12.21 -4.56 -2.36
N GLY A 116 13.50 -4.48 -2.73
CA GLY A 116 13.90 -3.84 -3.97
C GLY A 116 13.52 -4.69 -5.20
N ALA A 117 13.59 -4.09 -6.38
CA ALA A 117 13.08 -4.69 -7.62
C ALA A 117 13.68 -6.07 -7.91
N GLY A 118 14.99 -6.26 -7.69
CA GLY A 118 15.65 -7.54 -7.95
C GLY A 118 15.24 -8.64 -6.96
N ARG A 119 15.11 -8.31 -5.68
CA ARG A 119 14.62 -9.27 -4.68
C ARG A 119 13.13 -9.58 -4.83
N MET A 120 12.30 -8.60 -5.21
CA MET A 120 10.90 -8.84 -5.51
C MET A 120 10.75 -9.88 -6.61
N GLU A 121 11.50 -9.72 -7.69
CA GLU A 121 11.51 -10.69 -8.79
C GLU A 121 12.02 -12.07 -8.34
N SER A 122 13.06 -12.12 -7.50
CA SER A 122 13.55 -13.38 -6.94
C SER A 122 12.52 -14.09 -6.04
N VAL A 123 11.80 -13.33 -5.20
CA VAL A 123 10.71 -13.84 -4.35
C VAL A 123 9.57 -14.36 -5.22
N LEU A 124 9.19 -13.63 -6.27
CA LEU A 124 8.12 -14.05 -7.18
C LEU A 124 8.50 -15.32 -7.95
N ALA A 125 9.75 -15.45 -8.39
CA ALA A 125 10.25 -16.70 -8.95
C ALA A 125 10.16 -17.83 -7.90
N HIS A 126 10.64 -17.58 -6.67
CA HIS A 126 10.58 -18.57 -5.59
C HIS A 126 9.14 -19.01 -5.25
N SER A 127 8.17 -18.11 -5.34
CA SER A 127 6.75 -18.38 -5.08
C SER A 127 6.15 -19.45 -5.99
N LEU A 128 6.75 -19.70 -7.17
CA LEU A 128 6.32 -20.78 -8.07
C LEU A 128 6.48 -22.17 -7.43
N LEU A 129 7.40 -22.32 -6.48
CA LEU A 129 7.60 -23.57 -5.73
C LEU A 129 6.48 -23.81 -4.71
N LEU A 130 5.87 -22.73 -4.22
CA LEU A 130 4.77 -22.75 -3.25
C LEU A 130 3.43 -22.52 -3.94
N ALA A 131 3.31 -22.88 -5.22
CA ALA A 131 2.11 -22.64 -6.01
C ALA A 131 0.86 -23.26 -5.33
N PRO A 132 -0.15 -22.46 -4.97
CA PRO A 132 -1.34 -22.97 -4.30
C PRO A 132 -2.12 -23.92 -5.20
N GLN A 133 -2.55 -25.05 -4.63
CA GLN A 133 -3.31 -26.09 -5.34
C GLN A 133 -4.73 -25.62 -5.68
N ALA A 134 -5.35 -24.84 -4.80
CA ALA A 134 -6.67 -24.24 -4.99
C ALA A 134 -6.56 -22.72 -5.15
N ARG A 135 -7.57 -22.11 -5.80
CA ARG A 135 -7.67 -20.66 -5.89
C ARG A 135 -8.01 -20.07 -4.53
N PHE A 136 -7.30 -19.01 -4.13
CA PHE A 136 -7.59 -18.30 -2.88
C PHE A 136 -8.96 -17.61 -2.96
N LYS A 137 -9.67 -17.62 -1.83
CA LYS A 137 -11.01 -17.03 -1.70
C LYS A 137 -10.98 -15.61 -1.14
N SER A 138 -9.86 -15.19 -0.55
CA SER A 138 -9.69 -13.88 0.08
C SER A 138 -8.31 -13.30 -0.19
N ASP A 139 -8.22 -11.98 -0.20
CA ASP A 139 -6.97 -11.24 -0.34
C ASP A 139 -6.03 -11.47 0.86
N ALA A 140 -6.58 -11.74 2.04
CA ALA A 140 -5.81 -12.04 3.24
C ALA A 140 -5.04 -13.37 3.11
N ASP A 141 -5.65 -14.39 2.52
CA ASP A 141 -4.98 -15.68 2.27
C ASP A 141 -3.88 -15.54 1.21
N ALA A 142 -4.11 -14.72 0.17
CA ALA A 142 -3.11 -14.43 -0.86
C ALA A 142 -1.90 -13.67 -0.30
N ARG A 143 -2.13 -12.73 0.63
CA ARG A 143 -1.04 -12.03 1.36
C ARG A 143 -0.24 -12.96 2.25
N LYS A 144 -0.90 -13.88 2.98
CA LYS A 144 -0.20 -14.91 3.78
C LYS A 144 0.70 -15.79 2.92
N TRP A 145 0.21 -16.22 1.75
CA TRP A 145 1.02 -16.99 0.80
C TRP A 145 2.23 -16.22 0.27
N LEU A 146 2.08 -14.92 0.01
CA LEU A 146 3.23 -14.07 -0.34
C LEU A 146 4.23 -13.97 0.81
N ASP A 147 3.76 -13.83 2.05
CA ASP A 147 4.62 -13.78 3.24
C ASP A 147 5.40 -15.09 3.44
N GLU A 148 4.74 -16.23 3.25
CA GLU A 148 5.38 -17.55 3.24
C GLU A 148 6.41 -17.66 2.10
N SER A 149 6.11 -17.11 0.93
CA SER A 149 7.06 -17.06 -0.20
C SER A 149 8.29 -16.19 0.08
N VAL A 150 8.10 -15.05 0.77
CA VAL A 150 9.20 -14.19 1.23
C VAL A 150 10.05 -14.91 2.27
N SER A 151 9.43 -15.60 3.23
CA SER A 151 10.13 -16.38 4.26
C SER A 151 10.89 -17.58 3.67
N GLY A 152 10.31 -18.27 2.69
CA GLY A 152 10.96 -19.35 1.95
C GLY A 152 12.19 -18.85 1.17
N TYR A 153 12.07 -17.71 0.48
CA TYR A 153 13.20 -17.09 -0.19
C TYR A 153 14.26 -16.57 0.79
N ALA A 154 13.86 -15.97 1.92
CA ALA A 154 14.76 -15.53 3.00
C ALA A 154 15.64 -16.69 3.51
N SER A 155 15.00 -17.83 3.77
CA SER A 155 15.65 -19.07 4.21
C SER A 155 16.61 -19.62 3.15
N PHE A 156 16.21 -19.57 1.87
CA PHE A 156 17.06 -20.00 0.75
C PHE A 156 18.27 -19.10 0.53
N ALA A 157 18.07 -17.78 0.56
CA ALA A 157 19.12 -16.79 0.33
C ALA A 157 20.04 -16.59 1.55
N GLY A 158 19.69 -17.16 2.71
CA GLY A 158 20.40 -16.94 3.97
C GLY A 158 20.33 -15.47 4.42
N VAL A 159 19.27 -14.75 4.03
CA VAL A 159 19.07 -13.33 4.35
C VAL A 159 17.85 -13.20 5.24
N SER A 160 18.00 -12.58 6.42
CA SER A 160 16.85 -12.14 7.20
C SER A 160 16.11 -11.03 6.46
N LEU A 161 14.99 -11.40 5.83
CA LEU A 161 14.03 -10.47 5.23
C LEU A 161 12.95 -10.04 6.23
N ASP A 162 13.01 -10.54 7.46
CA ASP A 162 12.24 -10.00 8.57
C ASP A 162 12.64 -8.55 8.81
N ARG A 163 11.63 -7.70 8.95
CA ARG A 163 11.80 -6.32 9.40
C ARG A 163 12.65 -6.35 10.68
N PRO A 164 13.77 -5.62 10.77
CA PRO A 164 14.48 -5.50 12.04
C PRO A 164 13.54 -4.84 13.05
N THR A 165 13.00 -5.65 13.97
CA THR A 165 12.45 -5.15 15.22
C THR A 165 13.66 -4.80 16.08
N MET A 166 13.96 -3.51 16.21
CA MET A 166 15.06 -3.05 17.05
C MET A 166 14.76 -3.37 18.52
N ALA A 167 15.24 -4.50 19.00
CA ALA A 167 15.63 -4.66 20.39
C ALA A 167 16.97 -3.93 20.57
N ALA A 168 16.96 -2.87 21.38
CA ALA A 168 18.13 -2.06 21.68
C ALA A 168 19.26 -2.90 22.28
N THR A 169 20.40 -2.98 21.59
CA THR A 169 21.70 -3.26 22.21
C THR A 169 22.75 -2.32 21.62
N PRO A 170 23.55 -1.61 22.44
CA PRO A 170 24.55 -0.69 21.95
C PRO A 170 25.88 -1.41 21.68
N GLY A 171 26.39 -1.25 20.45
CA GLY A 171 27.81 -1.35 20.17
C GLY A 171 28.19 -2.33 19.06
N ALA A 172 28.36 -1.81 17.84
CA ALA A 172 29.46 -2.19 16.94
C ALA A 172 29.49 -1.21 15.75
N VAL A 173 30.59 -0.47 15.67
CA VAL A 173 30.93 0.44 14.57
C VAL A 173 31.22 -0.36 13.30
N GLY A 174 30.42 -0.17 12.26
CA GLY A 174 30.62 -0.74 10.93
C GLY A 174 30.26 0.29 9.87
N MET A 175 31.28 0.92 9.30
CA MET A 175 31.18 1.84 8.17
C MET A 175 30.52 1.14 6.97
N SER A 176 29.28 1.52 6.64
CA SER A 176 28.71 1.25 5.32
C SER A 176 27.77 2.38 4.94
N PHE A 177 28.16 3.13 3.91
CA PHE A 177 27.33 4.12 3.24
C PHE A 177 26.17 3.41 2.54
N ASN A 178 25.05 3.25 3.25
CA ASN A 178 23.76 2.92 2.67
C ASN A 178 22.87 4.14 2.92
N PRO A 179 22.19 4.73 1.92
CA PRO A 179 21.19 5.75 2.18
C PRO A 179 20.11 5.05 3.00
N ALA A 180 20.09 5.31 4.32
CA ALA A 180 19.08 4.77 5.19
C ALA A 180 17.74 5.33 4.71
N PRO A 181 16.78 4.51 4.25
CA PRO A 181 15.40 4.98 4.25
C PRO A 181 15.11 5.30 5.71
N VAL A 182 14.83 6.57 5.98
CA VAL A 182 14.31 7.04 7.26
C VAL A 182 13.19 6.06 7.63
N SER A 183 13.44 5.23 8.65
CA SER A 183 12.45 4.33 9.19
C SER A 183 11.44 5.21 9.89
N ILE A 184 10.38 5.55 9.17
CA ILE A 184 9.33 6.37 9.73
C ILE A 184 8.56 5.44 10.68
N PRO A 185 8.47 5.76 11.98
CA PRO A 185 7.76 4.91 12.92
C PRO A 185 6.32 4.78 12.43
N THR A 186 6.01 3.63 11.84
CA THR A 186 4.69 3.39 11.27
C THR A 186 3.77 3.14 12.43
N VAL A 187 2.91 4.12 12.70
CA VAL A 187 1.90 4.03 13.75
C VAL A 187 1.06 2.78 13.48
N SER A 188 0.99 1.86 14.45
CA SER A 188 0.23 0.61 14.33
C SER A 188 -1.17 0.89 13.81
N ASP A 189 -1.56 0.35 12.66
CA ASP A 189 -2.86 0.65 12.08
C ASP A 189 -3.99 0.15 13.00
N LYS A 190 -5.03 0.96 13.16
CA LYS A 190 -6.24 0.60 13.88
C LYS A 190 -7.43 1.21 13.14
N PRO A 191 -8.45 0.39 12.80
CA PRO A 191 -9.69 0.89 12.23
C PRO A 191 -10.36 1.94 13.11
N VAL A 192 -11.23 2.75 12.51
CA VAL A 192 -11.98 3.78 13.24
C VAL A 192 -12.86 3.13 14.31
N GLU A 193 -12.67 3.50 15.57
CA GLU A 193 -13.51 2.98 16.65
C GLU A 193 -14.92 3.58 16.59
N ALA A 194 -15.96 2.73 16.63
CA ALA A 194 -17.36 3.16 16.68
C ALA A 194 -17.62 4.15 17.83
N LYS A 195 -16.99 3.91 18.99
CA LYS A 195 -17.05 4.78 20.16
C LYS A 195 -16.54 6.19 19.86
N HIS A 196 -15.40 6.28 19.18
CA HIS A 196 -14.80 7.54 18.80
C HIS A 196 -15.69 8.29 17.80
N ALA A 197 -16.18 7.60 16.76
CA ALA A 197 -17.10 8.17 15.77
C ALA A 197 -18.41 8.69 16.39
N LEU A 198 -19.00 7.92 17.31
CA LEU A 198 -20.21 8.31 18.03
C LEU A 198 -20.01 9.60 18.83
N LEU A 199 -18.97 9.66 19.65
CA LEU A 199 -18.67 10.83 20.50
C LEU A 199 -18.36 12.08 19.68
N VAL A 200 -17.56 11.93 18.62
CA VAL A 200 -17.22 13.02 17.70
C VAL A 200 -18.46 13.53 16.96
N MET A 201 -19.32 12.64 16.47
CA MET A 201 -20.54 13.02 15.77
C MET A 201 -21.46 13.82 16.69
N LEU A 202 -21.63 13.39 17.94
CA LEU A 202 -22.41 14.11 18.94
C LEU A 202 -21.77 15.47 19.27
N ALA A 203 -20.44 15.54 19.41
CA ALA A 203 -19.71 16.79 19.65
C ALA A 203 -19.95 17.80 18.53
N ALA A 204 -19.80 17.36 17.28
CA ALA A 204 -20.01 18.19 16.10
C ALA A 204 -21.46 18.67 15.98
N LYS A 205 -22.45 17.81 16.30
CA LYS A 205 -23.87 18.15 16.21
C LYS A 205 -24.36 19.06 17.33
N PHE A 206 -23.92 18.85 18.57
CA PHE A 206 -24.27 19.71 19.70
C PHE A 206 -23.42 20.99 19.77
N GLY A 207 -22.36 21.10 18.96
CA GLY A 207 -21.42 22.21 19.01
C GLY A 207 -20.65 22.28 20.34
N LYS A 208 -20.49 21.15 21.01
CA LYS A 208 -19.79 21.01 22.29
C LYS A 208 -18.40 20.45 22.06
N SER A 209 -17.50 20.69 23.02
CA SER A 209 -16.15 20.14 22.97
C SER A 209 -16.19 18.62 23.22
N PHE A 210 -15.24 17.87 22.67
CA PHE A 210 -15.16 16.42 22.86
C PHE A 210 -15.15 16.02 24.35
N SER A 211 -14.47 16.79 25.21
CA SER A 211 -14.42 16.56 26.66
C SER A 211 -15.73 16.83 27.41
N GLU A 212 -16.71 17.51 26.79
CA GLU A 212 -18.00 17.85 27.40
C GLU A 212 -19.07 16.78 27.15
N ILE A 213 -18.72 15.71 26.43
CA ILE A 213 -19.60 14.57 26.14
C ILE A 213 -19.13 13.36 26.94
N PRO A 214 -19.69 13.13 28.14
CA PRO A 214 -19.33 11.97 28.94
C PRO A 214 -19.93 10.71 28.32
N GLU A 215 -19.14 9.63 28.31
CA GLU A 215 -19.53 8.32 27.76
C GLU A 215 -20.69 7.67 28.52
N THR A 216 -20.95 8.15 29.73
CA THR A 216 -22.04 7.70 30.61
C THR A 216 -23.35 8.44 30.39
N ALA A 217 -23.35 9.53 29.61
CA ALA A 217 -24.58 10.24 29.28
C ALA A 217 -25.39 9.50 28.21
N THR A 218 -26.64 9.89 28.07
CA THR A 218 -27.55 9.44 27.02
C THR A 218 -27.79 10.55 25.98
N ILE A 219 -28.25 10.18 24.79
CA ILE A 219 -28.59 11.17 23.74
C ILE A 219 -29.75 12.07 24.20
N LYS A 220 -30.69 11.52 24.97
CA LYS A 220 -31.80 12.25 25.58
C LYS A 220 -31.34 13.32 26.57
N GLU A 221 -30.34 13.03 27.39
CA GLU A 221 -29.74 13.99 28.32
C GLU A 221 -28.96 15.09 27.57
N LEU A 222 -28.17 14.69 26.56
CA LEU A 222 -27.38 15.63 25.76
C LEU A 222 -28.23 16.58 24.91
N SER A 223 -29.41 16.11 24.46
CA SER A 223 -30.40 16.91 23.73
C SER A 223 -31.29 17.79 24.62
N ALA A 224 -31.09 17.77 25.95
CA ALA A 224 -31.85 18.54 26.93
C ALA A 224 -33.38 18.38 26.76
N GLY A 225 -33.83 17.19 26.36
CA GLY A 225 -35.26 16.87 26.15
C GLY A 225 -35.88 17.45 24.87
N LYS A 226 -35.11 18.04 23.96
CA LYS A 226 -35.62 18.50 22.65
C LYS A 226 -35.80 17.31 21.70
N SER A 227 -37.03 16.78 21.63
CA SER A 227 -37.38 15.60 20.81
C SER A 227 -36.99 15.72 19.33
N ALA A 228 -37.04 16.92 18.74
CA ALA A 228 -36.60 17.14 17.36
C ALA A 228 -35.10 16.86 17.15
N VAL A 229 -34.25 17.31 18.08
CA VAL A 229 -32.80 17.10 18.02
C VAL A 229 -32.47 15.63 18.30
N GLN A 230 -33.18 15.01 19.24
CA GLN A 230 -33.04 13.58 19.53
C GLN A 230 -33.33 12.73 18.27
N ASN A 231 -34.45 12.98 17.57
CA ASN A 231 -34.81 12.23 16.37
C ASN A 231 -33.84 12.48 15.22
N GLU A 232 -33.30 13.70 15.09
CA GLU A 232 -32.25 14.00 14.11
C GLU A 232 -30.99 13.16 14.38
N ILE A 233 -30.54 13.10 15.65
CA ILE A 233 -29.35 12.34 16.03
C ILE A 233 -29.57 10.84 15.84
N VAL A 234 -30.73 10.30 16.21
CA VAL A 234 -31.06 8.87 16.01
C VAL A 234 -31.09 8.54 14.51
N GLY A 235 -31.71 9.37 13.69
CA GLY A 235 -31.73 9.18 12.24
C GLY A 235 -30.33 9.29 11.61
N ASP A 236 -29.46 10.13 12.15
CA ASP A 236 -28.07 10.22 11.70
C ASP A 236 -27.23 9.03 12.18
N LEU A 237 -27.50 8.49 13.37
CA LEU A 237 -26.90 7.22 13.83
C LEU A 237 -27.27 6.06 12.91
N GLU A 238 -28.53 5.99 12.47
CA GLU A 238 -28.97 4.94 11.55
C GLU A 238 -28.27 5.04 10.19
N LYS A 239 -28.09 6.26 9.68
CA LYS A 239 -27.34 6.49 8.42
C LYS A 239 -25.85 6.19 8.56
N GLU A 240 -25.30 6.37 9.75
CA GLU A 240 -23.88 6.26 10.03
C GLU A 240 -23.46 4.82 10.33
N PHE A 241 -24.20 4.14 11.20
CA PHE A 241 -23.88 2.80 11.71
C PHE A 241 -24.79 1.69 11.16
N GLY A 242 -25.84 2.02 10.39
CA GLY A 242 -26.84 1.07 9.90
C GLY A 242 -28.00 0.90 10.88
N SER A 243 -28.68 -0.26 10.87
CA SER A 243 -29.79 -0.53 11.78
C SER A 243 -29.35 -0.45 13.25
N GLY A 244 -29.72 0.64 13.92
CA GLY A 244 -29.43 0.86 15.34
C GLY A 244 -30.47 0.20 16.25
N PRO A 245 -30.18 0.06 17.56
CA PRO A 245 -31.17 -0.37 18.55
C PRO A 245 -32.35 0.61 18.64
N ASP A 246 -33.58 0.11 18.80
CA ASP A 246 -34.79 0.94 18.94
C ASP A 246 -34.71 1.93 20.14
N ASP A 247 -33.97 1.55 21.19
CA ASP A 247 -33.76 2.34 22.40
C ASP A 247 -32.45 3.15 22.39
N ALA A 248 -31.84 3.38 21.21
CA ALA A 248 -30.53 4.06 21.09
C ALA A 248 -30.48 5.41 21.82
N ALA A 249 -31.59 6.12 21.93
CA ALA A 249 -31.63 7.43 22.57
C ALA A 249 -31.57 7.40 24.11
N GLU A 250 -31.95 6.28 24.72
CA GLU A 250 -31.97 6.09 26.19
C GLU A 250 -30.77 5.25 26.68
N MET A 251 -30.04 4.60 25.77
CA MET A 251 -28.80 3.90 26.11
C MET A 251 -27.65 4.86 26.39
N LYS A 252 -26.73 4.42 27.26
CA LYS A 252 -25.46 5.11 27.49
C LYS A 252 -24.58 5.01 26.24
N LEU A 253 -23.85 6.07 25.92
CA LEU A 253 -23.00 6.12 24.73
C LEU A 253 -21.97 4.98 24.67
N ALA A 254 -21.39 4.59 25.81
CA ALA A 254 -20.45 3.47 25.87
C ALA A 254 -21.10 2.12 25.49
N GLU A 255 -22.34 1.89 25.92
CA GLU A 255 -23.09 0.65 25.63
C GLU A 255 -23.59 0.64 24.19
N LEU A 256 -24.04 1.80 23.70
CA LEU A 256 -24.47 2.00 22.32
C LEU A 256 -23.31 1.77 21.34
N ALA A 257 -22.12 2.29 21.63
CA ALA A 257 -20.92 2.04 20.82
C ALA A 257 -20.56 0.54 20.76
N GLY A 258 -20.79 -0.21 21.84
CA GLY A 258 -20.56 -1.66 21.88
C GLY A 258 -21.51 -2.46 20.99
N LYS A 259 -22.62 -1.87 20.50
CA LYS A 259 -23.55 -2.51 19.56
C LYS A 259 -23.11 -2.42 18.11
N PHE A 260 -22.04 -1.67 17.81
CA PHE A 260 -21.51 -1.49 16.46
C PHE A 260 -20.05 -1.98 16.33
N PRO A 261 -19.77 -3.28 16.60
CA PRO A 261 -18.39 -3.81 16.57
C PRO A 261 -17.77 -3.88 15.18
N ASP A 262 -18.59 -3.94 14.12
CA ASP A 262 -18.14 -4.08 12.73
C ASP A 262 -17.82 -2.74 12.04
N TYR A 263 -17.90 -1.63 12.78
CA TYR A 263 -17.62 -0.30 12.23
C TYR A 263 -16.11 -0.10 12.08
N ALA A 264 -15.65 0.06 10.84
CA ALA A 264 -14.22 0.14 10.50
C ALA A 264 -13.80 1.45 9.81
N SER A 265 -14.76 2.20 9.26
CA SER A 265 -14.53 3.44 8.49
C SER A 265 -15.65 4.46 8.71
N PRO A 266 -15.39 5.77 8.50
CA PRO A 266 -16.40 6.82 8.61
C PRO A 266 -17.57 6.55 7.66
N GLY A 267 -18.78 6.52 8.20
CA GLY A 267 -20.02 6.32 7.46
C GLY A 267 -20.44 7.55 6.67
N LYS A 268 -21.67 7.53 6.17
CA LYS A 268 -22.19 8.58 5.26
C LYS A 268 -22.29 9.95 5.93
N VAL A 269 -22.67 10.01 7.20
CA VAL A 269 -22.89 11.26 7.93
C VAL A 269 -21.55 11.90 8.28
N THR A 270 -20.64 11.16 8.91
CA THR A 270 -19.33 11.68 9.30
C THR A 270 -18.48 12.06 8.08
N SER A 271 -18.48 11.23 7.02
CA SER A 271 -17.80 11.56 5.76
C SER A 271 -18.34 12.83 5.12
N ALA A 272 -19.66 13.04 5.12
CA ALA A 272 -20.27 14.26 4.60
C ALA A 272 -19.92 15.49 5.45
N LEU A 273 -19.87 15.35 6.78
CA LEU A 273 -19.43 16.42 7.68
C LEU A 273 -17.96 16.78 7.46
N ILE A 274 -17.07 15.78 7.30
CA ILE A 274 -15.66 15.98 6.98
C ILE A 274 -15.53 16.71 5.64
N ALA A 275 -16.20 16.23 4.60
CA ALA A 275 -16.16 16.87 3.28
C ALA A 275 -16.65 18.33 3.33
N LYS A 276 -17.74 18.61 4.06
CA LYS A 276 -18.27 19.97 4.25
C LYS A 276 -17.33 20.87 5.04
N MET A 277 -16.70 20.35 6.10
CA MET A 277 -15.70 21.07 6.88
C MET A 277 -14.51 21.45 5.97
N LEU A 278 -13.97 20.48 5.24
CA LEU A 278 -12.81 20.70 4.38
C LEU A 278 -13.13 21.69 3.25
N ALA A 279 -14.27 21.53 2.58
CA ALA A 279 -14.69 22.43 1.50
C ALA A 279 -14.92 23.89 1.98
N SER A 280 -15.40 24.07 3.21
CA SER A 280 -15.71 25.41 3.73
C SER A 280 -14.55 26.07 4.49
N LYS A 281 -13.65 25.28 5.08
CA LYS A 281 -12.61 25.78 5.99
C LYS A 281 -11.18 25.67 5.45
N MET A 282 -10.93 24.86 4.42
CA MET A 282 -9.59 24.74 3.84
C MET A 282 -9.33 25.79 2.75
N PRO A 283 -8.06 26.18 2.55
CA PRO A 283 -7.66 27.06 1.45
C PRO A 283 -7.93 26.40 0.09
N GLY A 284 -8.09 27.20 -0.95
CA GLY A 284 -8.34 26.70 -2.31
C GLY A 284 -7.15 25.88 -2.82
N GLY A 285 -7.41 24.64 -3.24
CA GLY A 285 -6.36 23.69 -3.68
C GLY A 285 -5.94 22.68 -2.61
N PHE A 286 -6.21 22.95 -1.32
CA PHE A 286 -5.89 22.04 -0.21
C PHE A 286 -7.09 21.13 0.13
N GLY A 287 -7.44 20.24 -0.81
CA GLY A 287 -8.54 19.29 -0.67
C GLY A 287 -8.18 18.00 0.07
N LEU A 288 -9.16 17.08 0.18
CA LEU A 288 -9.01 15.77 0.83
C LEU A 288 -7.76 15.00 0.39
N SER A 289 -7.44 15.01 -0.91
CA SER A 289 -6.27 14.32 -1.47
C SER A 289 -4.95 14.87 -0.92
N ALA A 290 -4.80 16.20 -0.92
CA ALA A 290 -3.60 16.86 -0.39
C ALA A 290 -3.44 16.62 1.12
N ILE A 291 -4.54 16.56 1.87
CA ILE A 291 -4.53 16.27 3.31
C ILE A 291 -4.13 14.83 3.58
N LYS A 292 -4.68 13.87 2.83
CA LYS A 292 -4.29 12.45 2.95
C LYS A 292 -2.81 12.25 2.61
N GLU A 293 -2.34 12.91 1.54
CA GLU A 293 -0.93 12.88 1.15
C GLU A 293 -0.05 13.51 2.23
N TYR A 294 -0.45 14.64 2.80
CA TYR A 294 0.27 15.31 3.89
C TYR A 294 0.36 14.44 5.15
N LEU A 295 -0.74 13.85 5.61
CA LEU A 295 -0.77 13.01 6.81
C LEU A 295 -0.04 11.68 6.60
N SER A 296 -0.11 11.12 5.38
CA SER A 296 0.65 9.91 5.02
C SER A 296 2.16 10.19 4.93
N SER A 297 2.54 11.33 4.35
CA SER A 297 3.95 11.67 4.12
C SER A 297 4.64 12.29 5.33
N GLU A 298 4.02 13.22 6.07
CA GLU A 298 4.67 13.93 7.17
C GLU A 298 4.46 13.27 8.54
N ARG A 299 3.31 12.62 8.74
CA ARG A 299 2.95 11.94 10.01
C ARG A 299 2.97 10.42 9.91
N CYS A 300 3.17 9.86 8.72
CA CYS A 300 3.23 8.41 8.46
C CYS A 300 2.09 7.61 9.07
N LEU A 301 0.90 8.19 8.92
CA LEU A 301 -0.34 7.56 9.32
C LEU A 301 -0.86 6.67 8.19
N PRO A 302 -1.26 5.42 8.49
CA PRO A 302 -1.96 4.58 7.52
C PRO A 302 -3.36 5.13 7.22
N SER A 303 -3.95 4.73 6.09
CA SER A 303 -5.23 5.28 5.58
C SER A 303 -6.36 5.25 6.63
N SER A 304 -6.49 4.16 7.39
CA SER A 304 -7.55 4.02 8.41
C SER A 304 -7.35 4.95 9.62
N ARG A 305 -6.11 5.27 9.97
CA ARG A 305 -5.82 6.28 10.99
C ARG A 305 -5.95 7.71 10.49
N ILE A 306 -5.67 7.96 9.22
CA ILE A 306 -5.97 9.26 8.60
C ILE A 306 -7.47 9.54 8.72
N GLU A 307 -8.31 8.54 8.48
CA GLU A 307 -9.76 8.66 8.67
C GLU A 307 -10.14 8.97 10.12
N SER A 308 -9.51 8.30 11.09
CA SER A 308 -9.72 8.60 12.52
C SER A 308 -9.27 10.01 12.92
N VAL A 309 -8.15 10.49 12.38
CA VAL A 309 -7.66 11.85 12.62
C VAL A 309 -8.59 12.89 11.99
N LEU A 310 -9.05 12.66 10.77
CA LEU A 310 -9.99 13.55 10.09
C LEU A 310 -11.33 13.61 10.82
N LEU A 311 -11.79 12.47 11.35
CA LEU A 311 -12.94 12.39 12.23
C LEU A 311 -12.70 13.24 13.49
N HIS A 312 -11.59 13.04 14.21
CA HIS A 312 -11.24 13.87 15.37
C HIS A 312 -11.17 15.36 15.04
N GLY A 313 -10.75 15.72 13.83
CA GLY A 313 -10.72 17.09 13.32
C GLY A 313 -12.09 17.79 13.33
N LEU A 314 -13.20 17.06 13.25
CA LEU A 314 -14.56 17.64 13.38
C LEU A 314 -14.78 18.30 14.76
N THR A 315 -14.09 17.82 15.80
CA THR A 315 -14.17 18.40 17.15
C THR A 315 -13.40 19.72 17.26
N GLN A 316 -12.42 19.94 16.40
CA GLN A 316 -11.57 21.13 16.38
C GLN A 316 -11.83 21.99 15.13
N ASN A 317 -13.08 22.10 14.72
CA ASN A 317 -13.46 22.81 13.50
C ASN A 317 -13.03 24.30 13.53
N PRO A 318 -12.24 24.79 12.55
CA PRO A 318 -11.85 26.19 12.46
C PRO A 318 -13.07 27.13 12.36
N LYS A 319 -13.11 28.15 13.22
CA LYS A 319 -14.20 29.15 13.21
C LYS A 319 -14.23 29.91 11.87
N ALA A 320 -13.05 30.30 11.36
CA ALA A 320 -12.88 30.95 10.07
C ALA A 320 -12.19 30.02 9.06
N ARG A 321 -12.32 30.32 7.77
CA ARG A 321 -11.59 29.63 6.71
C ARG A 321 -10.10 29.92 6.84
N LEU A 322 -9.27 28.89 6.74
CA LEU A 322 -7.82 29.01 6.78
C LEU A 322 -7.35 29.65 5.47
N THR A 323 -6.44 30.61 5.60
CA THR A 323 -6.02 31.52 4.53
C THR A 323 -4.96 30.92 3.62
N ASP A 324 -4.16 29.98 4.13
CA ASP A 324 -2.94 29.49 3.53
C ASP A 324 -2.67 28.04 3.95
N ASP A 325 -1.93 27.33 3.09
CA ASP A 325 -1.61 25.91 3.29
C ASP A 325 -0.76 25.67 4.54
N ALA A 326 0.09 26.63 4.95
CA ALA A 326 0.92 26.47 6.14
C ALA A 326 0.07 26.48 7.43
N THR A 327 -0.89 27.41 7.55
CA THR A 327 -1.85 27.42 8.66
C THR A 327 -2.73 26.17 8.66
N ALA A 328 -3.13 25.66 7.48
CA ALA A 328 -3.89 24.41 7.36
C ALA A 328 -3.11 23.19 7.87
N LYS A 329 -1.82 23.11 7.54
CA LYS A 329 -0.92 22.07 8.04
C LYS A 329 -0.72 22.15 9.55
N GLN A 330 -0.49 23.34 10.10
CA GLN A 330 -0.39 23.53 11.56
C GLN A 330 -1.67 23.13 12.31
N TRP A 331 -2.83 23.44 11.75
CA TRP A 331 -4.10 23.00 12.31
C TRP A 331 -4.23 21.48 12.28
N LEU A 332 -3.95 20.84 11.13
CA LEU A 332 -3.92 19.38 11.02
C LEU A 332 -2.96 18.75 12.01
N ASP A 333 -1.80 19.38 12.21
CA ASP A 333 -0.81 18.91 13.16
C ASP A 333 -1.32 18.93 14.61
N GLY A 334 -2.03 19.99 15.00
CA GLY A 334 -2.69 20.08 16.29
C GLY A 334 -3.77 19.01 16.48
N VAL A 335 -4.53 18.71 15.43
CA VAL A 335 -5.55 17.64 15.44
C VAL A 335 -4.88 16.26 15.63
N VAL A 336 -3.78 16.00 14.91
CA VAL A 336 -3.03 14.75 15.03
C VAL A 336 -2.46 14.58 16.44
N ASP A 337 -1.89 15.64 17.02
CA ASP A 337 -1.30 15.59 18.37
C ASP A 337 -2.36 15.38 19.46
N ASP A 338 -3.58 15.91 19.27
CA ASP A 338 -4.69 15.69 20.19
C ASP A 338 -5.27 14.27 20.05
N TYR A 339 -5.39 13.78 18.82
CA TYR A 339 -5.75 12.38 18.55
C TYR A 339 -4.71 11.40 19.11
N ALA A 340 -3.41 11.73 19.01
CA ALA A 340 -2.31 10.96 19.59
C ALA A 340 -2.49 10.78 21.11
N LYS A 341 -2.84 11.87 21.82
CA LYS A 341 -3.14 11.83 23.26
C LYS A 341 -4.37 11.00 23.57
N TYR A 342 -5.44 11.14 22.78
CA TYR A 342 -6.67 10.36 22.96
C TYR A 342 -6.44 8.86 22.76
N ALA A 343 -5.74 8.49 21.69
CA ALA A 343 -5.46 7.10 21.35
C ALA A 343 -4.31 6.49 22.18
N GLY A 344 -3.55 7.30 22.91
CA GLY A 344 -2.37 6.88 23.68
C GLY A 344 -1.21 6.43 22.78
N ILE A 345 -1.03 7.06 21.62
CA ILE A 345 -0.05 6.66 20.61
C ILE A 345 0.94 7.79 20.36
N ASP A 346 2.22 7.46 20.26
CA ASP A 346 3.25 8.41 19.85
C ASP A 346 3.28 8.52 18.32
N ILE A 347 2.85 9.66 17.79
CA ILE A 347 2.81 9.92 16.34
C ILE A 347 4.04 10.75 15.98
N PRO A 348 5.01 10.17 15.24
CA PRO A 348 6.24 10.87 14.90
C PRO A 348 5.98 12.01 13.90
N TYR A 349 6.82 13.04 14.00
CA TYR A 349 6.94 14.10 12.99
C TYR A 349 8.20 13.85 12.16
N LEU A 350 8.05 13.54 10.87
CA LEU A 350 9.21 13.35 9.98
C LEU A 350 10.11 14.59 9.93
N SER A 351 9.51 15.78 9.89
CA SER A 351 10.18 17.07 9.84
C SER A 351 11.00 17.38 11.11
N LYS A 352 10.63 16.83 12.28
CA LYS A 352 11.37 16.98 13.55
C LYS A 352 12.38 15.86 13.79
N LEU A 353 12.19 14.69 13.18
CA LEU A 353 13.10 13.56 13.32
C LEU A 353 14.50 13.86 12.74
N GLY A 354 14.58 14.76 11.74
CA GLY A 354 15.86 15.23 11.18
C GLY A 354 16.65 16.21 12.07
N GLY A 355 16.02 16.84 13.06
CA GLY A 355 16.66 17.82 13.95
C GLY A 355 17.29 17.22 15.21
N MET A 356 16.85 16.04 15.64
CA MET A 356 17.31 15.41 16.88
C MET A 356 18.58 14.56 16.71
N MET A 357 19.05 14.38 15.46
CA MET A 357 20.30 13.66 15.14
C MET A 357 21.50 14.60 14.88
N ALA A 358 21.31 15.92 14.99
CA ALA A 358 22.38 16.90 14.84
C ALA A 358 23.14 17.08 16.15
N GLY A 359 23.98 16.10 16.49
CA GLY A 359 25.13 16.35 17.38
C GLY A 359 26.08 17.37 16.74
N PRO A 360 26.78 18.20 17.53
CA PRO A 360 27.53 19.34 17.04
C PRO A 360 28.81 18.87 16.34
N ALA A 361 28.75 18.64 15.03
CA ALA A 361 29.93 18.45 14.20
C ALA A 361 29.69 18.96 12.79
N MET A 362 30.23 20.17 12.56
CA MET A 362 30.77 20.68 11.31
C MET A 362 29.82 20.87 10.12
N GLY A 363 29.69 22.14 9.76
CA GLY A 363 29.05 22.59 8.53
C GLY A 363 29.65 21.90 7.31
N GLN A 364 28.84 21.09 6.68
CA GLN A 364 29.02 20.72 5.29
C GLN A 364 27.61 20.72 4.70
N GLN A 365 27.37 21.62 3.75
CA GLN A 365 26.18 21.60 2.93
C GLN A 365 26.09 20.21 2.30
N VAL A 366 25.23 19.38 2.88
CA VAL A 366 24.79 18.13 2.27
C VAL A 366 23.90 18.56 1.11
N MET A 367 24.51 18.72 -0.07
CA MET A 367 23.80 18.60 -1.33
C MET A 367 23.16 17.21 -1.31
N GLN A 368 21.89 17.15 -0.92
CA GLN A 368 21.10 15.95 -1.06
C GLN A 368 21.11 15.59 -2.55
N SER A 369 21.64 14.42 -2.88
CA SER A 369 21.33 13.74 -4.14
C SER A 369 19.86 13.35 -4.07
N SER A 370 18.99 14.35 -4.26
CA SER A 370 17.58 14.16 -4.45
C SER A 370 17.41 13.27 -5.67
N SER A 371 16.90 12.05 -5.46
CA SER A 371 15.86 11.53 -6.36
C SER A 371 15.02 12.73 -6.74
N LEU A 372 14.95 13.06 -8.04
CA LEU A 372 14.20 14.21 -8.55
C LEU A 372 12.94 14.36 -7.69
N PRO A 373 12.74 15.52 -7.03
CA PRO A 373 11.56 15.71 -6.19
C PRO A 373 10.35 15.24 -6.99
N SER A 374 9.44 14.49 -6.38
CA SER A 374 8.18 14.12 -7.05
C SER A 374 7.51 15.33 -7.72
N ASP A 375 7.73 16.53 -7.17
CA ASP A 375 7.40 17.83 -7.76
C ASP A 375 8.10 18.14 -9.09
N PHE A 376 9.38 17.82 -9.26
CA PHE A 376 10.09 17.96 -10.54
C PHE A 376 9.55 16.97 -11.56
N GLU A 377 9.33 15.70 -11.19
CA GLU A 377 8.74 14.72 -12.11
C GLU A 377 7.30 15.12 -12.50
N LYS A 378 6.52 15.62 -11.54
CA LYS A 378 5.17 16.16 -11.78
C LYS A 378 5.22 17.37 -12.71
N ARG A 379 6.11 18.34 -12.46
CA ARG A 379 6.30 19.51 -13.33
C ARG A 379 6.79 19.13 -14.73
N LEU A 380 7.66 18.12 -14.84
CA LEU A 380 8.12 17.59 -16.11
C LEU A 380 6.96 16.96 -16.88
N LYS A 381 6.13 16.13 -16.22
CA LYS A 381 4.94 15.53 -16.82
C LYS A 381 3.92 16.59 -17.25
N THR A 382 3.70 17.62 -16.43
CA THR A 382 2.84 18.75 -16.80
C THR A 382 3.39 19.52 -18.00
N MET A 383 4.69 19.83 -18.03
CA MET A 383 5.32 20.49 -19.18
C MET A 383 5.20 19.65 -20.46
N ILE A 384 5.38 18.34 -20.37
CA ILE A 384 5.21 17.44 -21.50
C ILE A 384 3.75 17.41 -21.97
N ALA A 385 2.79 17.37 -21.03
CA ALA A 385 1.36 17.43 -21.36
C ALA A 385 0.99 18.75 -22.06
N ASP A 386 1.49 19.88 -21.57
CA ASP A 386 1.27 21.20 -22.18
C ASP A 386 1.89 21.28 -23.59
N GLN A 387 3.06 20.68 -23.80
CA GLN A 387 3.70 20.59 -25.12
C GLN A 387 2.90 19.71 -26.09
N ILE A 388 2.39 18.57 -25.61
CA ILE A 388 1.53 17.68 -26.40
C ILE A 388 0.24 18.40 -26.79
N ASP A 389 -0.39 19.12 -25.86
CA ASP A 389 -1.62 19.86 -26.12
C ASP A 389 -1.41 20.99 -27.14
N ALA A 390 -0.31 21.75 -27.01
CA ALA A 390 0.06 22.77 -27.99
C ALA A 390 0.33 22.20 -29.39
N LEU A 391 1.00 21.04 -29.46
CA LEU A 391 1.28 20.34 -30.73
C LEU A 391 0.00 19.79 -31.36
N ASN A 392 -0.89 19.19 -30.56
CA ASN A 392 -2.18 18.69 -31.01
C ASN A 392 -3.10 19.82 -31.51
N SER A 393 -3.13 20.94 -30.80
CA SER A 393 -3.86 22.15 -31.21
C SER A 393 -3.33 22.71 -32.53
N TYR A 394 -2.01 22.71 -32.72
CA TYR A 394 -1.37 23.14 -33.98
C TYR A 394 -1.65 22.17 -35.15
N LEU A 395 -1.62 20.86 -34.88
CA LEU A 395 -1.88 19.81 -35.87
C LEU A 395 -3.38 19.62 -36.17
N GLY A 396 -4.27 20.25 -35.39
CA GLY A 396 -5.72 20.10 -35.52
C GLY A 396 -6.21 18.70 -35.14
N ASP A 397 -5.42 17.94 -34.39
CA ASP A 397 -5.71 16.56 -34.03
C ASP A 397 -6.35 16.53 -32.63
N ASP A 398 -7.67 16.32 -32.57
CA ASP A 398 -8.41 16.27 -31.32
C ASP A 398 -8.29 14.85 -30.71
N GLN A 399 -7.45 14.70 -29.70
CA GLN A 399 -7.26 13.45 -28.95
C GLN A 399 -8.55 12.93 -28.29
N LEU A 400 -9.57 13.78 -28.11
CA LEU A 400 -10.87 13.42 -27.54
C LEU A 400 -11.92 13.09 -28.62
N ASP A 401 -11.60 13.26 -29.91
CA ASP A 401 -12.52 12.96 -31.01
C ASP A 401 -12.87 11.47 -31.07
N TRP A 402 -11.91 10.58 -30.77
CA TRP A 402 -12.19 9.15 -30.70
C TRP A 402 -13.09 8.78 -29.52
N HIS A 403 -12.89 9.40 -28.35
CA HIS A 403 -13.72 9.17 -27.17
C HIS A 403 -15.15 9.65 -27.43
N ARG A 404 -15.30 10.86 -27.98
CA ARG A 404 -16.61 11.40 -28.37
C ARG A 404 -17.30 10.53 -29.41
N LYS A 405 -16.57 10.02 -30.39
CA LYS A 405 -17.13 9.08 -31.39
C LYS A 405 -17.60 7.77 -30.77
N ILE A 406 -16.87 7.24 -29.79
CA ILE A 406 -17.28 6.01 -29.08
C ILE A 406 -18.48 6.26 -28.16
N GLU A 407 -18.50 7.38 -27.46
CA GLU A 407 -19.62 7.78 -26.60
C GLU A 407 -20.89 8.02 -27.44
N THR A 408 -20.76 8.72 -28.58
CA THR A 408 -21.88 8.91 -29.52
C THR A 408 -22.34 7.59 -30.15
N GLU A 409 -21.44 6.67 -30.46
CA GLU A 409 -21.77 5.33 -30.96
C GLU A 409 -22.46 4.48 -29.88
N ALA A 410 -22.08 4.64 -28.61
CA ALA A 410 -22.72 3.96 -27.49
C ALA A 410 -24.16 4.48 -27.28
N ASP A 411 -24.34 5.80 -27.27
CA ASP A 411 -25.67 6.44 -27.18
C ASP A 411 -26.57 6.04 -28.35
N MET A 412 -26.04 6.02 -29.59
CA MET A 412 -26.80 5.59 -30.77
C MET A 412 -27.23 4.11 -30.72
N ARG A 413 -26.44 3.25 -30.06
CA ARG A 413 -26.80 1.84 -29.85
C ARG A 413 -27.88 1.70 -28.80
N GLU A 414 -27.80 2.47 -27.72
CA GLU A 414 -28.83 2.48 -26.67
C GLU A 414 -30.18 2.98 -27.20
N ASP A 415 -30.18 3.98 -28.08
CA ASP A 415 -31.38 4.48 -28.77
C ASP A 415 -31.96 3.48 -29.80
N LEU A 416 -31.14 2.61 -30.39
CA LEU A 416 -31.58 1.56 -31.33
C LEU A 416 -32.11 0.31 -30.62
N GLU A 417 -31.67 0.07 -29.38
CA GLU A 417 -32.11 -1.05 -28.53
C GLU A 417 -33.33 -0.71 -27.66
N SER A 418 -33.72 0.57 -27.61
CA SER A 418 -34.94 1.09 -26.98
C SER A 418 -36.12 1.12 -27.94
#